data_AF-Q64C73-F1
#
_entry.id   AF-Q64C73-F1
#
_cell.length_a   1.000
_cell.length_b   1.000
_cell.length_c   1.000
_cell.angle_alpha   90.00
_cell.angle_beta   90.00
_cell.angle_gamma   90.00
#
_symmetry.space_group_name_H-M   'P 1'
#
loop_
_entity.id
_entity.type
_entity.pdbx_description
1 polymer ?
#
loop_
_entity_poly.entity_id
_entity_poly.type
_entity_poly.pdbx_seq_one_letter_code
_entity_poly.pdbx_strand_id
1 'polypeptide(L)'
;TVQGPRLPLTVPYGPGKGAPVDHQAREVIRVGDQVVELQVKVGRIRLEAENDVMEEVRALCEELFPFPFELKEGLFLRRKATVTDYAKYGPDEMVEDKSIYGMTDPNMTPTAKICESCVDTRE
;
A
#
# COMPACT_ATOMS: atom_id res chain seq x y z
N THR A 1 -2.37 -1.49 0.38
CA THR A 1 -1.99 -1.53 -1.06
C THR A 1 -1.66 -2.97 -1.47
N VAL A 2 -2.02 -3.38 -2.70
CA VAL A 2 -1.74 -4.74 -3.21
C VAL A 2 -0.41 -4.72 -3.96
N GLN A 3 0.54 -5.57 -3.56
CA GLN A 3 1.85 -5.67 -4.21
C GLN A 3 2.15 -7.10 -4.66
N GLY A 4 2.76 -7.22 -5.84
CA GLY A 4 3.18 -8.49 -6.40
C GLY A 4 3.63 -8.37 -7.85
N PRO A 5 4.22 -9.44 -8.41
CA PRO A 5 4.57 -9.48 -9.82
C PRO A 5 3.30 -9.39 -10.68
N ARG A 6 3.32 -8.47 -11.64
CA ARG A 6 2.23 -8.31 -12.60
C ARG A 6 2.14 -9.57 -13.48
N LEU A 7 0.93 -10.04 -13.71
CA LEU A 7 0.65 -11.12 -14.66
C LEU A 7 0.73 -10.55 -16.08
N PRO A 8 1.74 -10.93 -16.89
CA PRO A 8 1.93 -10.37 -18.23
C PRO A 8 0.78 -10.80 -19.14
N LEU A 9 0.30 -9.87 -19.97
CA LEU A 9 -0.72 -10.10 -21.00
C LEU A 9 -0.18 -10.93 -22.17
N THR A 10 1.10 -10.76 -22.46
CA THR A 10 1.78 -11.32 -23.62
C THR A 10 3.12 -11.90 -23.22
N VAL A 11 3.60 -12.88 -24.01
CA VAL A 11 4.90 -13.51 -23.77
C VAL A 11 5.98 -12.44 -23.90
N PRO A 12 6.76 -12.14 -22.84
CA PRO A 12 7.69 -11.04 -22.87
C PRO A 12 8.96 -11.37 -23.67
N TYR A 13 9.41 -12.63 -23.65
CA TYR A 13 10.66 -13.09 -24.26
C TYR A 13 10.52 -14.49 -24.86
N GLY A 14 11.32 -14.79 -25.89
CA GLY A 14 11.37 -16.11 -26.54
C GLY A 14 10.67 -16.18 -27.91
N PRO A 15 10.60 -17.37 -28.52
CA PRO A 15 10.09 -17.57 -29.88
C PRO A 15 8.60 -17.26 -30.04
N GLY A 16 7.82 -17.27 -28.94
CA GLY A 16 6.40 -16.91 -28.92
C GLY A 16 6.11 -15.47 -28.51
N LYS A 17 7.09 -14.55 -28.60
CA LYS A 17 6.95 -13.16 -28.16
C LYS A 17 5.71 -12.48 -28.78
N GLY A 18 4.88 -11.88 -27.94
CA GLY A 18 3.64 -11.21 -28.37
C GLY A 18 2.40 -12.12 -28.44
N ALA A 19 2.55 -13.43 -28.31
CA ALA A 19 1.40 -14.33 -28.15
C ALA A 19 0.69 -14.06 -26.81
N PRO A 20 -0.64 -14.18 -26.75
CA PRO A 20 -1.40 -14.02 -25.51
C PRO A 20 -1.00 -15.11 -24.51
N VAL A 21 -0.73 -14.70 -23.27
CA VAL A 21 -0.45 -15.63 -22.17
C VAL A 21 -1.77 -15.96 -21.49
N ASP A 22 -2.30 -17.15 -21.79
CA ASP A 22 -3.43 -17.71 -21.07
C ASP A 22 -2.95 -18.31 -19.74
N HIS A 23 -3.03 -17.51 -18.67
CA HIS A 23 -2.63 -17.95 -17.33
C HIS A 23 -3.87 -18.29 -16.50
N GLN A 24 -3.93 -19.52 -15.99
CA GLN A 24 -5.06 -20.03 -15.19
C GLN A 24 -5.42 -19.15 -13.98
N ALA A 25 -4.45 -18.44 -13.40
CA ALA A 25 -4.68 -17.56 -12.26
C ALA A 25 -5.23 -16.17 -12.63
N ARG A 26 -5.57 -15.93 -13.90
CA ARG A 26 -6.11 -14.67 -14.40
C ARG A 26 -7.64 -14.68 -14.28
N GLU A 27 -8.09 -14.69 -13.04
CA GLU A 27 -9.52 -14.70 -12.73
C GLU A 27 -10.08 -13.28 -12.62
N VAL A 28 -11.37 -13.14 -12.94
CA VAL A 28 -12.11 -11.91 -12.74
C VAL A 28 -12.71 -11.97 -11.34
N ILE A 29 -12.22 -11.13 -10.44
CA ILE A 29 -12.72 -11.07 -9.07
C ILE A 29 -13.78 -9.97 -8.95
N ARG A 30 -14.81 -10.22 -8.15
CA ARG A 30 -15.80 -9.21 -7.75
C ARG A 30 -15.44 -8.69 -6.38
N VAL A 31 -15.16 -7.39 -6.28
CA VAL A 31 -14.90 -6.70 -5.02
C VAL A 31 -16.03 -5.70 -4.82
N GLY A 32 -16.98 -6.04 -3.94
CA GLY A 32 -18.25 -5.29 -3.80
C GLY A 32 -19.03 -5.29 -5.13
N ASP A 33 -19.39 -4.10 -5.61
CA ASP A 33 -20.11 -3.91 -6.87
C ASP A 33 -19.19 -3.79 -8.11
N GLN A 34 -17.87 -3.86 -7.92
CA GLN A 34 -16.91 -3.71 -9.01
C GLN A 34 -16.36 -5.05 -9.47
N VAL A 35 -16.34 -5.21 -10.80
CA VAL A 35 -15.74 -6.36 -11.49
C VAL A 35 -14.33 -5.95 -11.90
N VAL A 36 -13.31 -6.62 -11.36
CA VAL A 36 -11.90 -6.28 -11.61
C VAL A 36 -11.13 -7.52 -12.04
N GLU A 37 -10.35 -7.42 -13.13
CA GLU A 37 -9.44 -8.49 -13.54
C GLU A 37 -8.26 -8.57 -12.57
N LEU A 38 -7.91 -9.78 -12.12
CA LEU A 38 -6.75 -10.00 -11.27
C LEU A 38 -5.45 -9.77 -12.07
N GLN A 39 -4.84 -8.60 -11.91
CA GLN A 39 -3.63 -8.22 -12.65
C GLN A 39 -2.33 -8.64 -11.95
N VAL A 40 -2.39 -8.99 -10.68
CA VAL A 40 -1.22 -9.21 -9.82
C VAL A 40 -1.44 -10.51 -9.05
N LYS A 41 -0.43 -11.38 -8.99
CA LYS A 41 -0.46 -12.47 -8.01
C LYS A 41 -0.37 -11.83 -6.63
N VAL A 42 -1.46 -11.89 -5.86
CA VAL A 42 -1.57 -11.33 -4.52
C VAL A 42 -0.55 -12.04 -3.62
N GLY A 43 0.65 -11.46 -3.52
CA GLY A 43 1.75 -12.00 -2.71
C GLY A 43 1.95 -11.23 -1.41
N ARG A 44 1.49 -9.98 -1.34
CA ARG A 44 1.61 -9.14 -0.15
C ARG A 44 0.50 -8.10 -0.06
N ILE A 45 -0.22 -8.11 1.06
CA ILE A 45 -1.22 -7.10 1.42
C ILE A 45 -0.63 -6.26 2.55
N ARG A 46 -0.59 -4.95 2.38
CA ARG A 46 -0.25 -4.00 3.45
C ARG A 46 -1.53 -3.32 3.91
N LEU A 47 -1.83 -3.48 5.19
CA LEU A 47 -2.97 -2.88 5.87
C LEU A 47 -2.43 -1.93 6.95
N GLU A 48 -3.03 -0.76 7.05
CA GLU A 48 -2.71 0.25 8.05
C GLU A 48 -3.94 0.37 8.95
N ALA A 49 -3.74 0.20 10.25
CA ALA A 49 -4.77 0.28 11.27
C ALA A 49 -4.28 1.17 12.40
N GLU A 50 -5.19 2.00 12.93
CA GLU A 50 -4.90 2.85 14.09
C GLU A 50 -4.96 2.08 15.41
N ASN A 51 -5.78 1.03 15.47
CA ASN A 51 -5.98 0.18 16.63
C ASN A 51 -5.31 -1.18 16.46
N ASP A 52 -5.11 -1.88 17.57
CA ASP A 52 -4.61 -3.25 17.57
C ASP A 52 -5.69 -4.21 17.03
N VAL A 53 -5.60 -4.53 15.75
CA VAL A 53 -6.54 -5.39 15.01
C VAL A 53 -5.89 -6.73 14.62
N MET A 54 -4.70 -7.03 15.15
CA MET A 54 -3.90 -8.17 14.70
C MET A 54 -4.58 -9.51 14.95
N GLU A 55 -5.25 -9.69 16.08
CA GLU A 55 -5.94 -10.93 16.43
C GLU A 55 -7.19 -11.14 15.57
N GLU A 56 -7.97 -10.09 15.34
CA GLU A 56 -9.17 -10.13 14.49
C GLU A 56 -8.82 -10.47 13.04
N VAL A 57 -7.78 -9.83 12.51
CA VAL A 57 -7.30 -10.09 11.14
C VAL A 57 -6.75 -11.52 11.04
N ARG A 58 -6.03 -12.01 12.06
CA ARG A 58 -5.56 -13.40 12.08
C ARG A 58 -6.73 -14.38 12.05
N ALA A 59 -7.74 -14.18 12.89
CA ALA A 59 -8.93 -15.05 12.93
C ALA A 59 -9.64 -15.09 11.57
N LEU A 60 -9.82 -13.93 10.94
CA LEU A 60 -10.43 -13.83 9.62
C LEU A 60 -9.60 -14.51 8.53
N CYS A 61 -8.27 -14.38 8.58
CA CYS A 61 -7.37 -15.05 7.63
C CYS A 61 -7.39 -16.58 7.82
N GLU A 62 -7.50 -17.09 9.04
CA GLU A 62 -7.62 -18.52 9.31
C GLU A 62 -8.96 -19.10 8.82
N GLU A 63 -10.03 -18.31 8.85
CA GLU A 63 -11.34 -18.70 8.30
C GLU A 63 -11.37 -18.65 6.77
N LEU A 64 -10.85 -17.58 6.17
CA LEU A 64 -11.01 -17.32 4.73
C LEU A 64 -9.93 -17.97 3.86
N PHE A 65 -8.70 -18.14 4.36
CA PHE A 65 -7.58 -18.58 3.51
C PHE A 65 -7.32 -20.09 3.65
N PRO A 66 -7.47 -20.87 2.57
CA PRO A 66 -7.14 -22.29 2.56
C PRO A 66 -5.64 -22.57 2.40
N PHE A 67 -4.78 -21.54 2.46
CA PHE A 67 -3.35 -21.62 2.20
C PHE A 67 -2.53 -20.95 3.32
N PRO A 68 -1.26 -21.34 3.50
CA PRO A 68 -0.42 -20.75 4.54
C PRO A 68 -0.14 -19.27 4.26
N PHE A 69 -0.26 -18.43 5.28
CA PHE A 69 0.02 -17.01 5.21
C PHE A 69 1.00 -16.59 6.32
N GLU A 70 1.76 -15.52 6.08
CA GLU A 70 2.65 -14.91 7.07
C GLU A 70 2.13 -13.51 7.40
N LEU A 71 1.81 -13.29 8.68
CA LEU A 71 1.33 -12.02 9.18
C LEU A 71 2.47 -11.36 9.98
N LYS A 72 2.91 -10.19 9.53
CA LYS A 72 3.98 -9.41 10.16
C LYS A 72 3.42 -8.07 10.62
N GLU A 73 3.46 -7.87 11.93
CA GLU A 73 3.21 -6.57 12.52
C GLU A 73 4.47 -5.72 12.46
N GLY A 74 4.30 -4.43 12.16
CA GLY A 74 5.41 -3.50 12.18
C GLY A 74 4.97 -2.08 11.86
N LEU A 75 5.70 -1.13 12.45
CA LEU A 75 5.62 0.26 12.05
C LEU A 75 6.38 0.43 10.74
N PHE A 76 5.63 0.46 9.64
CA PHE A 76 6.22 0.64 8.33
C PHE A 76 6.39 2.12 7.93
N LEU A 77 5.80 3.04 8.70
CA LEU A 77 6.06 4.48 8.62
C LEU A 77 7.04 4.89 9.71
N ARG A 78 7.84 5.92 9.42
CA ARG A 78 8.92 6.37 10.30
C ARG A 78 8.33 7.30 11.36
N ARG A 79 8.72 7.12 12.61
CA ARG A 79 8.26 7.96 13.74
C ARG A 79 9.23 9.08 14.13
N LYS A 80 10.45 9.07 13.59
CA LYS A 80 11.49 10.06 13.85
C LYS A 80 11.72 10.89 12.60
N ALA A 81 11.77 12.21 12.76
CA ALA A 81 12.11 13.14 11.69
C ALA A 81 13.49 12.83 11.09
N THR A 82 13.58 12.97 9.77
CA THR A 82 14.86 12.99 9.05
C THR A 82 15.35 14.43 8.84
N VAL A 83 16.58 14.59 8.35
CA VAL A 83 17.12 15.91 7.97
C VAL A 83 16.23 16.60 6.93
N THR A 84 15.62 15.84 6.01
CA THR A 84 14.68 16.38 5.02
C THR A 84 13.36 16.80 5.63
N ASP A 85 12.87 16.09 6.66
CA ASP A 85 11.64 16.46 7.35
C ASP A 85 11.86 17.70 8.22
N TYR A 86 13.04 17.82 8.84
CA TYR A 86 13.44 19.03 9.57
C TYR A 86 13.42 20.26 8.67
N ALA A 87 13.92 20.14 7.42
CA ALA A 87 13.90 21.24 6.47
C ALA A 87 12.48 21.64 6.02
N LYS A 88 11.51 20.72 6.08
CA LYS A 88 10.12 20.96 5.67
C LYS A 88 9.25 21.50 6.81
N TYR A 89 9.35 20.89 7.98
CA TYR A 89 8.44 21.10 9.10
C TYR A 89 9.10 21.77 10.31
N GLY A 90 10.41 21.96 10.28
CA GLY A 90 11.18 22.50 11.40
C GLY A 90 11.56 21.42 12.44
N PRO A 91 11.95 21.84 13.65
CA PRO A 91 12.36 20.93 14.72
C PRO A 91 11.27 19.89 15.04
N ASP A 92 11.67 18.64 15.33
CA ASP A 92 10.74 17.52 15.66
C ASP A 92 9.79 17.85 16.84
N GLU A 93 10.21 18.76 17.72
CA GLU A 93 9.42 19.24 18.87
C GLU A 93 8.29 20.21 18.47
N MET A 94 8.40 20.89 17.33
CA MET A 94 7.39 21.83 16.84
C MET A 94 6.32 21.17 15.97
N VAL A 95 6.50 19.89 15.64
CA VAL A 95 5.55 19.13 14.82
C VAL A 95 4.51 18.49 15.74
N GLU A 96 3.28 19.00 15.71
CA GLU A 96 2.17 18.50 16.52
C GLU A 96 1.77 17.08 16.15
N ASP A 97 1.70 16.77 14.85
CA ASP A 97 1.39 15.44 14.35
C ASP A 97 2.59 14.76 13.69
N LYS A 98 3.13 13.74 14.37
CA LYS A 98 4.26 12.94 13.89
C LYS A 98 3.87 11.86 12.86
N SER A 99 2.56 11.70 12.58
CA SER A 99 2.06 10.79 11.55
C SER A 99 2.44 11.25 10.13
N ILE A 100 2.74 12.55 9.95
CA ILE A 100 3.12 13.15 8.67
C ILE A 100 4.48 12.63 8.15
N TYR A 101 5.30 12.04 9.01
CA TYR A 101 6.61 11.56 8.66
C TYR A 101 6.52 10.35 7.70
N GLY A 102 7.14 10.50 6.53
CA GLY A 102 7.09 9.50 5.47
C GLY A 102 5.86 9.59 4.56
N MET A 103 4.96 10.55 4.80
CA MET A 103 3.80 10.82 3.93
C MET A 103 4.18 11.65 2.69
N THR A 104 5.30 12.38 2.75
CA THR A 104 5.74 13.23 1.64
C THR A 104 6.55 12.42 0.62
N ASP A 105 6.13 12.48 -0.64
CA ASP A 105 6.87 11.89 -1.76
C ASP A 105 8.29 12.50 -1.85
N PRO A 106 9.36 11.69 -1.80
CA PRO A 106 10.73 12.18 -1.90
C PRO A 106 11.03 12.92 -3.22
N ASN A 107 10.25 12.67 -4.29
CA ASN A 107 10.40 13.32 -5.59
C ASN A 107 9.53 14.59 -5.74
N MET A 108 8.72 14.93 -4.73
CA MET A 108 7.93 16.16 -4.75
C MET A 108 8.85 17.37 -4.56
N THR A 109 8.96 18.19 -5.60
CA THR A 109 9.57 19.51 -5.50
C THR A 109 8.60 20.43 -4.76
N PRO A 110 8.99 21.05 -3.64
CA PRO A 110 8.10 21.94 -2.89
C PRO A 110 7.81 23.18 -3.73
N THR A 111 6.71 23.14 -4.48
CA THR A 111 6.13 24.34 -5.07
C THR A 111 5.42 25.05 -3.92
N ALA A 112 5.64 26.36 -3.77
CA ALA A 112 5.37 27.18 -2.59
C ALA A 112 3.90 27.32 -2.14
N LYS A 113 3.06 26.30 -2.33
CA LYS A 113 1.71 26.20 -1.82
C LYS A 113 1.50 24.78 -1.30
N ILE A 114 1.85 24.57 -0.03
CA ILE A 114 1.29 23.46 0.73
C ILE A 114 -0.21 23.77 0.81
N CYS A 115 -1.06 22.90 0.25
CA CYS A 115 -2.51 23.06 0.35
C CYS A 115 -2.91 23.00 1.83
N GLU A 116 -3.38 24.12 2.36
CA GLU A 116 -3.94 24.26 3.72
C GLU A 116 -5.30 23.53 3.90
N SER A 117 -5.73 22.69 2.95
CA SER A 117 -7.10 22.19 2.86
C SER A 117 -7.33 20.76 3.35
N CYS A 118 -6.40 20.17 4.13
CA CYS A 118 -6.62 18.85 4.74
C CYS A 118 -6.74 18.92 6.28
N VAL A 119 -7.14 20.07 6.83
CA VAL A 119 -7.65 20.15 8.21
C VAL A 119 -9.10 19.66 8.18
N ASP A 120 -9.28 18.34 8.35
CA ASP A 120 -10.59 17.74 8.61
C ASP A 120 -11.09 18.28 9.95
N THR A 121 -11.91 19.34 9.89
CA THR A 121 -12.66 19.84 11.04
C THR A 121 -13.86 18.92 11.22
N ARG A 122 -13.78 18.03 12.21
CA ARG A 122 -14.94 17.32 12.76
C ARG A 122 -15.12 17.73 14.21
N GLU A 123 -15.96 18.74 14.41
CA GLU A 123 -16.83 18.87 15.59
C GLU A 123 -18.12 18.08 15.35
#